data_AF-A0A7V6D512-F1
#
_entry.id   AF-A0A7V6D512-F1
#
_cell.length_a   1.000
_cell.length_b   1.000
_cell.length_c   1.000
_cell.angle_alpha   90.00
_cell.angle_beta   90.00
_cell.angle_gamma   90.00
#
_symmetry.space_group_name_H-M   'P 1'
#
loop_
_entity.id
_entity.type
_entity.pdbx_description
1 polymer ?
#
loop_
_entity_poly.entity_id
_entity_poly.type
_entity_poly.pdbx_seq_one_letter_code
_entity_poly.pdbx_strand_id
1 'polypeptide(L)'
;MRDAWRQEAAYLCPLRSTLGSHAMIDELDEVLRQLLIRELPVKNGEVNIEFHQPRREWSARLSRPTLNLFLYHLCENTTLRQPEWEVQRNGDGTATRRRKPVRVDLHYMITAWAAEPEDEHRLLARTIMALCRNATLPEDLLPESFADQPVPIPLRVADPELLRNPADLWSAMDNELRPAVSCVVTLALNPYQAFTGPLVRTRELRLGQAAALPLFERLLQPAEALWAVGGALRGAGPFAGLRLTLVERGLTVPVSADGRYVIGNLEEGEYTLELEAEGQKPQRRRITVPSPSYDIEV
;
A
#
# COMPACT_ATOMS: atom_id res chain seq x y z
N MET A 1 -10.43 -21.74 -34.20
CA MET A 1 -10.12 -21.06 -32.91
C MET A 1 -8.61 -20.86 -32.77
N ARG A 2 -7.99 -20.06 -33.65
CA ARG A 2 -6.54 -19.80 -33.66
C ARG A 2 -6.18 -18.32 -33.47
N ASP A 3 -7.15 -17.46 -33.18
CA ASP A 3 -6.97 -16.00 -33.26
C ASP A 3 -6.95 -15.24 -31.92
N ALA A 4 -6.99 -15.93 -30.77
CA ALA A 4 -7.05 -15.24 -29.47
C ALA A 4 -5.69 -14.86 -28.85
N TRP A 5 -4.57 -15.35 -29.39
CA TRP A 5 -3.24 -15.25 -28.74
C TRP A 5 -2.26 -14.25 -29.37
N ARG A 6 -2.73 -13.36 -30.26
CA ARG A 6 -1.89 -12.28 -30.85
C ARG A 6 -2.14 -10.89 -30.26
N GLN A 7 -2.90 -10.78 -29.17
CA GLN A 7 -3.28 -9.50 -28.57
C GLN A 7 -2.59 -9.18 -27.24
N GLU A 8 -1.42 -9.77 -26.97
CA GLU A 8 -0.67 -9.55 -25.72
C GLU A 8 0.50 -8.56 -25.83
N ALA A 9 0.68 -7.91 -26.99
CA ALA A 9 1.79 -6.99 -27.24
C ALA A 9 1.39 -5.50 -27.36
N ALA A 10 0.16 -5.11 -26.97
CA ALA A 10 -0.35 -3.75 -27.15
C ALA A 10 -0.71 -3.00 -25.84
N TYR A 11 -0.18 -3.43 -24.68
CA TYR A 11 -0.34 -2.72 -23.40
C TYR A 11 0.80 -1.72 -23.12
N LEU A 12 1.48 -1.22 -24.15
CA LEU A 12 2.23 0.03 -24.04
C LEU A 12 1.25 1.18 -24.34
N CYS A 13 0.37 1.45 -23.37
CA CYS A 13 -0.54 2.59 -23.41
C CYS A 13 0.15 3.80 -22.74
N PRO A 14 0.01 5.01 -23.31
CA PRO A 14 0.96 6.09 -23.13
C PRO A 14 0.76 6.81 -21.81
N LEU A 15 1.88 7.24 -21.22
CA LEU A 15 1.95 8.25 -20.17
C LEU A 15 1.26 9.55 -20.65
N ARG A 16 -0.04 9.67 -20.41
CA ARG A 16 -0.83 10.91 -20.41
C ARG A 16 -1.89 10.72 -19.33
N SER A 17 -2.08 11.60 -18.36
CA SER A 17 -1.60 12.96 -18.15
C SER A 17 -2.19 13.43 -16.82
N THR A 18 -1.37 13.99 -15.95
CA THR A 18 -1.70 15.17 -15.12
C THR A 18 -0.39 15.65 -14.53
N LEU A 19 0.14 16.73 -15.11
CA LEU A 19 1.12 17.57 -14.46
C LEU A 19 0.48 18.13 -13.19
N GLY A 20 0.85 17.55 -12.05
CA GLY A 20 0.36 17.98 -10.73
C GLY A 20 0.76 17.01 -9.63
N SER A 21 2.03 16.58 -9.57
CA SER A 21 2.52 15.69 -8.49
C SER A 21 4.03 15.45 -8.61
N HIS A 22 4.87 16.44 -8.28
CA HIS A 22 6.33 16.25 -8.25
C HIS A 22 7.04 16.76 -6.99
N ALA A 23 6.33 17.19 -5.95
CA ALA A 23 6.98 17.84 -4.81
C ALA A 23 6.36 17.45 -3.45
N MET A 24 6.06 16.17 -3.23
CA MET A 24 5.47 15.71 -1.95
C MET A 24 6.41 15.94 -0.75
N ILE A 25 7.73 15.91 -0.95
CA ILE A 25 8.69 16.24 0.13
C ILE A 25 8.70 17.76 0.39
N ASP A 26 8.68 18.58 -0.66
CA ASP A 26 8.64 20.05 -0.50
C ASP A 26 7.32 20.50 0.15
N GLU A 27 6.20 19.84 -0.16
CA GLU A 27 4.91 20.04 0.51
C GLU A 27 4.98 19.66 1.99
N LEU A 28 5.65 18.55 2.33
CA LEU A 28 5.88 18.19 3.73
C LEU A 28 6.74 19.23 4.45
N ASP A 29 7.82 19.72 3.81
CA ASP A 29 8.67 20.76 4.36
C ASP A 29 7.85 22.04 4.65
N GLU A 30 6.94 22.40 3.74
CA GLU A 30 6.03 23.52 3.96
C GLU A 30 5.04 23.27 5.10
N VAL A 31 4.48 22.06 5.23
CA VAL A 31 3.63 21.70 6.37
C VAL A 31 4.39 21.82 7.69
N LEU A 32 5.63 21.30 7.76
CA LEU A 32 6.48 21.41 8.96
C LEU A 32 6.81 22.87 9.28
N ARG A 33 7.07 23.69 8.26
CA ARG A 33 7.26 25.13 8.41
C ARG A 33 6.03 25.80 9.02
N GLN A 34 4.85 25.55 8.47
CA GLN A 34 3.60 26.15 8.97
C GLN A 34 3.27 25.69 10.39
N LEU A 35 3.49 24.41 10.70
CA LEU A 35 3.34 23.87 12.05
C LEU A 35 4.21 24.62 13.05
N LEU A 36 5.49 24.84 12.71
CA LEU A 36 6.41 25.54 13.59
C LEU A 36 6.09 27.04 13.71
N ILE A 37 5.68 27.70 12.63
CA ILE A 37 5.20 29.10 12.68
C ILE A 37 3.99 29.23 13.60
N ARG A 38 3.06 28.27 13.55
CA ARG A 38 1.85 28.27 14.38
C ARG A 38 2.15 28.08 15.86
N GLU A 39 3.08 27.20 16.20
CA GLU A 39 3.36 26.78 17.57
C GLU A 39 4.46 27.60 18.28
N LEU A 40 5.36 28.24 17.53
CA LEU A 40 6.43 29.06 18.10
C LEU A 40 5.90 30.47 18.39
N PRO A 41 5.87 30.93 19.66
CA PRO A 41 5.39 32.27 20.02
C PRO A 41 6.46 33.34 19.73
N VAL A 42 6.81 33.50 18.46
CA VAL A 42 7.70 34.55 17.95
C VAL A 42 6.91 35.47 17.04
N LYS A 43 7.24 36.75 17.00
CA LYS A 43 6.55 37.65 16.06
C LYS A 43 6.91 37.21 14.64
N ASN A 44 5.95 37.30 13.72
CA ASN A 44 6.16 36.94 12.32
C ASN A 44 7.47 37.55 11.79
N GLY A 45 8.36 36.68 11.32
CA GLY A 45 9.64 37.06 10.73
C GLY A 45 10.80 37.27 11.70
N GLU A 46 10.68 37.04 13.02
CA GLU A 46 11.83 37.10 13.95
C GLU A 46 12.80 35.91 13.80
N VAL A 47 12.26 34.74 13.46
CA VAL A 47 13.03 33.50 13.28
C VAL A 47 12.79 32.97 11.87
N ASN A 48 13.86 32.59 11.17
CA ASN A 48 13.77 31.90 9.89
C ASN A 48 13.62 30.40 10.11
N ILE A 49 12.88 29.73 9.24
CA ILE A 49 12.80 28.27 9.19
C ILE A 49 13.39 27.86 7.85
N GLU A 50 14.36 26.95 7.84
CA GLU A 50 15.08 26.57 6.62
C GLU A 50 15.24 25.04 6.54
N PHE A 51 15.44 24.51 5.34
CA PHE A 51 15.55 23.06 5.08
C PHE A 51 16.87 22.70 4.38
N HIS A 52 17.90 23.52 4.60
CA HIS A 52 19.19 23.37 3.93
C HIS A 52 20.09 22.38 4.66
N GLN A 53 21.06 21.81 3.93
CA GLN A 53 22.17 21.12 4.57
C GLN A 53 23.01 22.15 5.36
N PRO A 54 23.23 21.97 6.67
CA PRO A 54 23.87 22.97 7.52
C PRO A 54 25.40 22.96 7.39
N ARG A 55 25.91 23.22 6.19
CA ARG A 55 27.34 23.40 5.94
C ARG A 55 27.87 24.70 6.55
N ARG A 56 29.17 24.76 6.81
CA ARG A 56 29.83 25.98 7.32
C ARG A 56 29.59 27.21 6.43
N GLU A 57 29.71 27.06 5.12
CA GLU A 57 29.45 28.15 4.18
C GLU A 57 28.02 28.69 4.23
N TRP A 58 27.04 27.84 4.51
CA TRP A 58 25.63 28.23 4.63
C TRP A 58 25.38 28.92 5.96
N SER A 59 25.82 28.30 7.06
CA SER A 59 25.64 28.84 8.41
C SER A 59 26.33 30.19 8.61
N ALA A 60 27.49 30.41 7.97
CA ALA A 60 28.19 31.71 8.01
C ALA A 60 27.43 32.87 7.35
N ARG A 61 26.42 32.58 6.53
CA ARG A 61 25.59 33.60 5.84
C ARG A 61 24.35 33.99 6.66
N LEU A 62 24.08 33.29 7.77
CA LEU A 62 22.91 33.56 8.59
C LEU A 62 23.13 34.83 9.41
N SER A 63 22.22 35.78 9.26
CA SER A 63 22.22 37.05 9.99
C SER A 63 21.10 37.15 11.02
N ARG A 64 20.20 36.17 11.06
CA ARG A 64 19.02 36.13 11.92
C ARG A 64 18.89 34.75 12.58
N PRO A 65 18.27 34.67 13.77
CA PRO A 65 17.97 33.39 14.39
C PRO A 65 17.25 32.46 13.40
N THR A 66 17.78 31.27 13.19
CA THR A 66 17.30 30.33 12.17
C THR A 66 17.15 28.94 12.76
N LEU A 67 15.99 28.34 12.56
CA LEU A 67 15.72 26.93 12.81
C LEU A 67 15.88 26.18 11.49
N ASN A 68 16.78 25.19 11.44
CA ASN A 68 17.03 24.42 10.23
C ASN A 68 16.64 22.96 10.41
N LEU A 69 15.79 22.46 9.51
CA LEU A 69 15.30 21.08 9.45
C LEU A 69 15.93 20.38 8.26
N PHE A 70 17.08 19.73 8.48
CA PHE A 70 17.80 19.05 7.40
C PHE A 70 17.34 17.59 7.25
N LEU A 71 16.70 17.26 6.12
CA LEU A 71 16.40 15.86 5.75
C LEU A 71 17.69 15.13 5.38
N TYR A 72 18.21 14.30 6.30
CA TYR A 72 19.51 13.64 6.12
C TYR A 72 19.40 12.17 5.70
N HIS A 73 18.23 11.55 5.91
CA HIS A 73 18.01 10.14 5.59
C HIS A 73 16.54 9.85 5.28
N LEU A 74 16.30 8.97 4.31
CA LEU A 74 14.98 8.50 3.91
C LEU A 74 15.05 6.99 3.74
N CYS A 75 14.18 6.25 4.42
CA CYS A 75 14.15 4.79 4.32
C CYS A 75 12.73 4.22 4.40
N GLU A 76 12.54 3.02 3.86
CA GLU A 76 11.29 2.30 4.03
C GLU A 76 11.14 1.84 5.48
N ASN A 77 9.98 2.10 6.07
CA ASN A 77 9.62 1.59 7.38
C ASN A 77 9.23 0.11 7.26
N THR A 78 10.19 -0.77 7.54
CA THR A 78 10.02 -2.22 7.47
C THR A 78 9.06 -2.78 8.51
N THR A 79 8.91 -2.10 9.64
CA THR A 79 8.00 -2.51 10.72
C THR A 79 6.54 -2.36 10.30
N LEU A 80 6.23 -1.31 9.54
CA LEU A 80 4.90 -1.03 9.01
C LEU A 80 4.68 -1.60 7.59
N ARG A 81 5.64 -2.40 7.09
CA ARG A 81 5.57 -3.01 5.76
C ARG A 81 4.42 -4.02 5.71
N GLN A 82 3.57 -3.89 4.70
CA GLN A 82 2.52 -4.86 4.40
C GLN A 82 2.70 -5.36 2.96
N PRO A 83 3.42 -6.48 2.74
CA PRO A 83 3.78 -6.95 1.40
C PRO A 83 2.62 -7.59 0.64
N GLU A 84 1.46 -7.72 1.29
CA GLU A 84 0.30 -8.38 0.76
C GLU A 84 -0.35 -7.59 -0.38
N TRP A 85 -0.78 -8.33 -1.39
CA TRP A 85 -1.66 -7.80 -2.41
C TRP A 85 -3.08 -7.77 -1.87
N GLU A 86 -3.72 -6.61 -1.97
CA GLU A 86 -5.14 -6.49 -1.74
C GLU A 86 -5.88 -6.77 -3.04
N VAL A 87 -6.85 -7.69 -2.98
CA VAL A 87 -7.72 -8.01 -4.11
C VAL A 87 -9.13 -7.58 -3.74
N GLN A 88 -9.57 -6.47 -4.30
CA GLN A 88 -10.95 -6.00 -4.24
C GLN A 88 -11.72 -6.58 -5.42
N ARG A 89 -12.86 -7.23 -5.19
CA ARG A 89 -13.71 -7.77 -6.26
C ARG A 89 -14.88 -6.80 -6.46
N ASN A 90 -15.11 -6.33 -7.68
CA ASN A 90 -15.93 -5.14 -7.95
C ASN A 90 -17.43 -5.44 -8.17
N GLY A 91 -17.90 -6.65 -7.85
CA GLY A 91 -19.31 -7.06 -8.00
C GLY A 91 -19.81 -7.24 -9.45
N ASP A 92 -19.15 -6.58 -10.41
CA ASP A 92 -19.38 -6.63 -11.86
C ASP A 92 -18.68 -7.81 -12.57
N GLY A 93 -18.10 -8.74 -11.80
CA GLY A 93 -17.33 -9.85 -12.34
C GLY A 93 -15.84 -9.54 -12.57
N THR A 94 -15.38 -8.33 -12.22
CA THR A 94 -13.96 -7.97 -12.23
C THR A 94 -13.36 -7.99 -10.81
N ALA A 95 -12.03 -8.04 -10.75
CA ALA A 95 -11.28 -7.79 -9.53
C ALA A 95 -10.14 -6.82 -9.78
N THR A 96 -10.02 -5.87 -8.87
CA THR A 96 -8.90 -4.94 -8.77
C THR A 96 -7.89 -5.48 -7.77
N ARG A 97 -6.68 -5.71 -8.25
CA ARG A 97 -5.54 -6.10 -7.43
C ARG A 97 -4.61 -4.90 -7.28
N ARG A 98 -4.32 -4.50 -6.04
CA ARG A 98 -3.39 -3.42 -5.71
C ARG A 98 -2.42 -3.85 -4.62
N ARG A 99 -1.26 -3.22 -4.57
CA ARG A 99 -0.36 -3.33 -3.42
C ARG A 99 -0.71 -2.23 -2.42
N LYS A 100 -0.50 -2.51 -1.14
CA LYS A 100 -0.63 -1.48 -0.11
C LYS A 100 0.45 -0.41 -0.27
N PRO A 101 0.17 0.84 0.11
CA PRO A 101 1.17 1.90 0.10
C PRO A 101 2.42 1.53 0.90
N VAL A 102 3.58 1.91 0.38
CA VAL A 102 4.88 1.77 1.04
C VAL A 102 4.94 2.82 2.15
N ARG A 103 5.34 2.41 3.36
CA ARG A 103 5.55 3.35 4.47
C ARG A 103 7.00 3.80 4.47
N VAL A 104 7.24 5.10 4.44
CA VAL A 104 8.58 5.69 4.34
C VAL A 104 8.79 6.64 5.51
N ASP A 105 9.91 6.47 6.19
CA ASP A 105 10.36 7.33 7.27
C ASP A 105 11.33 8.39 6.71
N LEU A 106 11.01 9.66 6.93
CA LEU A 106 11.82 10.82 6.57
C LEU A 106 12.47 11.36 7.84
N HIS A 107 13.80 11.26 7.91
CA HIS A 107 14.58 11.63 9.09
C HIS A 107 15.16 13.03 8.93
N TYR A 108 14.61 13.96 9.69
CA TYR A 108 15.09 15.32 9.82
C TYR A 108 16.02 15.46 11.03
N MET A 109 17.08 16.25 10.83
CA MET A 109 17.93 16.76 11.89
C MET A 109 17.62 18.25 12.08
N ILE A 110 17.06 18.58 13.24
CA ILE A 110 16.65 19.94 13.59
C ILE A 110 17.79 20.61 14.36
N THR A 111 18.22 21.79 13.90
CA THR A 111 19.30 22.58 14.49
C THR A 111 18.87 24.04 14.65
N ALA A 112 19.36 24.72 15.67
CA ALA A 112 19.13 26.15 15.87
C ALA A 112 20.43 26.92 15.67
N TRP A 113 20.32 28.11 15.09
CA TRP A 113 21.44 28.99 14.76
C TRP A 113 21.10 30.38 15.25
N ALA A 114 21.88 30.92 16.18
CA ALA A 114 21.73 32.27 16.70
C ALA A 114 23.11 32.88 17.02
N ALA A 115 23.14 34.13 17.46
CA ALA A 115 24.38 34.77 17.89
C ALA A 115 24.88 34.21 19.23
N GLU A 116 23.97 34.00 20.17
CA GLU A 116 24.27 33.52 21.52
C GLU A 116 23.76 32.09 21.74
N PRO A 117 24.52 31.21 22.41
CA PRO A 117 24.10 29.83 22.69
C PRO A 117 22.78 29.72 23.47
N GLU A 118 22.51 30.68 24.37
CA GLU A 118 21.27 30.73 25.15
C GLU A 118 20.04 30.86 24.24
N ASP A 119 20.14 31.62 23.16
CA ASP A 119 19.06 31.79 22.19
C ASP A 119 18.86 30.54 21.35
N GLU A 120 19.94 29.84 21.00
CA GLU A 120 19.87 28.52 20.34
C GLU A 120 19.13 27.51 21.22
N HIS A 121 19.49 27.42 22.50
CA HIS A 121 18.85 26.53 23.45
C HIS A 121 17.37 26.89 23.67
N ARG A 122 17.03 28.18 23.78
CA ARG A 122 15.64 28.63 23.89
C ARG A 122 14.83 28.27 22.66
N LEU A 123 15.40 28.43 21.47
CA LEU A 123 14.74 28.09 20.22
C LEU A 123 14.51 26.57 20.11
N LEU A 124 15.54 25.76 20.38
CA LEU A 124 15.41 24.29 20.41
C LEU A 124 14.38 23.82 21.43
N ALA A 125 14.40 24.35 22.65
CA ALA A 125 13.43 23.97 23.68
C ALA A 125 11.99 24.23 23.24
N ARG A 126 11.74 25.39 22.62
CA ARG A 126 10.42 25.74 22.07
C ARG A 126 10.02 24.81 20.92
N THR A 127 10.94 24.50 20.02
CA THR A 127 10.71 23.57 18.90
C THR A 127 10.37 22.16 19.39
N ILE A 128 11.13 21.61 20.34
CA ILE A 128 10.84 20.29 20.91
C ILE A 128 9.45 20.29 21.55
N MET A 129 9.12 21.31 22.35
CA MET A 129 7.79 21.41 22.96
C MET A 129 6.68 21.49 21.91
N ALA A 130 6.86 22.26 20.83
CA ALA A 130 5.88 22.37 19.74
C ALA A 130 5.65 21.03 19.04
N LEU A 131 6.72 20.33 18.67
CA LEU A 131 6.62 19.04 17.97
C LEU A 131 6.09 17.94 18.89
N CYS A 132 6.51 17.88 20.15
CA CYS A 132 5.99 16.89 21.11
C CYS A 132 4.51 17.08 21.44
N ARG A 133 3.95 18.30 21.35
CA ARG A 133 2.50 18.53 21.48
C ARG A 133 1.71 17.96 20.29
N ASN A 134 2.34 17.87 19.13
CA ASN A 134 1.72 17.40 17.90
C ASN A 134 2.28 16.02 17.55
N ALA A 135 1.75 14.96 18.17
CA ALA A 135 2.17 13.58 17.89
C ALA A 135 1.90 13.16 16.43
N THR A 136 1.02 13.88 15.73
CA THR A 136 0.72 13.74 14.31
C THR A 136 0.66 15.11 13.65
N LEU A 137 0.90 15.19 12.34
CA LEU A 137 0.69 16.43 11.59
C LEU A 137 -0.79 16.83 11.66
N PRO A 138 -1.11 18.09 12.00
CA PRO A 138 -2.48 18.58 12.05
C PRO A 138 -3.14 18.56 10.67
N GLU A 139 -4.35 18.00 10.60
CA GLU A 139 -5.10 17.85 9.34
C GLU A 139 -5.41 19.19 8.66
N ASP A 140 -5.57 20.27 9.42
CA ASP A 140 -5.83 21.63 8.91
C ASP A 140 -4.66 22.24 8.13
N LEU A 141 -3.44 21.71 8.33
CA LEU A 141 -2.24 22.16 7.62
C LEU A 141 -1.91 21.30 6.40
N LEU A 142 -2.57 20.14 6.23
CA LEU A 142 -2.23 19.20 5.18
C LEU A 142 -2.82 19.63 3.83
N PRO A 143 -2.01 19.76 2.75
CA PRO A 143 -2.54 19.93 1.41
C PRO A 143 -3.30 18.69 0.91
N GLU A 144 -4.09 18.87 -0.14
CA GLU A 144 -4.92 17.82 -0.75
C GLU A 144 -4.10 16.59 -1.20
N SER A 145 -2.82 16.78 -1.54
CA SER A 145 -1.90 15.69 -1.89
C SER A 145 -1.70 14.65 -0.77
N PHE A 146 -1.95 15.01 0.50
CA PHE A 146 -1.91 14.09 1.63
C PHE A 146 -3.29 13.55 2.06
N ALA A 147 -4.37 13.81 1.29
CA ALA A 147 -5.72 13.34 1.64
C ALA A 147 -5.83 11.80 1.68
N ASP A 148 -5.03 11.10 0.85
CA ASP A 148 -5.06 9.63 0.73
C ASP A 148 -4.21 8.90 1.78
N GLN A 149 -3.75 9.58 2.83
CA GLN A 149 -3.01 8.92 3.91
C GLN A 149 -3.93 7.96 4.68
N PRO A 150 -3.55 6.69 4.88
CA PRO A 150 -4.42 5.68 5.51
C PRO A 150 -4.62 5.90 7.02
N VAL A 151 -3.76 6.71 7.65
CA VAL A 151 -3.80 7.13 9.05
C VAL A 151 -3.19 8.52 9.16
N PRO A 152 -3.47 9.29 10.24
CA PRO A 152 -2.78 10.55 10.51
C PRO A 152 -1.25 10.39 10.47
N ILE A 153 -0.56 11.35 9.86
CA ILE A 153 0.90 11.28 9.65
C ILE A 153 1.61 11.48 10.99
N PRO A 154 2.31 10.47 11.54
CA PRO A 154 2.92 10.58 12.86
C PRO A 154 4.25 11.36 12.83
N LEU A 155 4.52 12.07 13.93
CA LEU A 155 5.80 12.71 14.23
C LEU A 155 6.47 11.97 15.40
N ARG A 156 7.71 11.53 15.21
CA ARG A 156 8.57 11.01 16.29
C ARG A 156 9.73 11.94 16.51
N VAL A 157 9.84 12.50 17.71
CA VAL A 157 10.79 13.57 18.04
C VAL A 157 11.74 13.10 19.14
N ALA A 158 13.00 13.51 19.06
CA ALA A 158 14.04 13.24 20.05
C ALA A 158 14.22 11.73 20.33
N ASP A 159 14.21 10.92 19.28
CA ASP A 159 14.44 9.49 19.38
C ASP A 159 15.92 9.21 19.73
N PRO A 160 16.21 8.52 20.85
CA PRO A 160 17.58 8.24 21.30
C PRO A 160 18.32 7.23 20.42
N GLU A 161 17.61 6.47 19.60
CA GLU A 161 18.21 5.53 18.63
C GLU A 161 18.80 6.27 17.42
N LEU A 162 18.37 7.51 17.19
CA LEU A 162 18.80 8.35 16.08
C LEU A 162 19.90 9.30 16.51
N LEU A 163 20.69 9.78 15.55
CA LEU A 163 21.83 10.68 15.79
C LEU A 163 22.84 10.14 16.83
N ARG A 164 23.00 8.80 16.95
CA ARG A 164 23.92 8.16 17.92
C ARG A 164 25.38 8.60 17.76
N ASN A 165 25.82 8.87 16.53
CA ASN A 165 27.13 9.46 16.26
C ASN A 165 26.97 10.81 15.54
N PRO A 166 26.65 11.89 16.27
CA PRO A 166 26.43 13.19 15.65
C PRO A 166 27.74 13.80 15.11
N ALA A 167 28.89 13.44 15.68
CA ALA A 167 30.19 13.97 15.28
C ALA A 167 30.52 13.66 13.81
N ASP A 168 30.23 12.44 13.34
CA ASP A 168 30.45 12.05 11.95
C ASP A 168 29.59 12.89 10.98
N LEU A 169 28.32 13.13 11.33
CA LEU A 169 27.40 13.91 10.52
C LEU A 169 27.86 15.37 10.41
N TRP A 170 28.30 15.96 11.53
CA TRP A 170 28.85 17.32 11.55
C TRP A 170 30.18 17.44 10.81
N SER A 171 31.07 16.46 10.97
CA SER A 171 32.34 16.37 10.23
C SER A 171 32.11 16.31 8.71
N ALA A 172 31.13 15.52 8.25
CA ALA A 172 30.76 15.44 6.84
C ALA A 172 30.22 16.76 6.25
N MET A 173 29.78 17.69 7.11
CA MET A 173 29.29 19.02 6.72
C MET A 173 30.35 20.12 6.87
N ASP A 174 31.58 19.75 7.24
CA ASP A 174 32.69 20.65 7.56
C ASP A 174 32.29 21.75 8.56
N ASN A 175 31.49 21.38 9.56
CA ASN A 175 30.91 22.33 10.52
C ASN A 175 31.11 21.87 11.96
N GLU A 176 31.02 22.81 12.90
CA GLU A 176 31.20 22.55 14.31
C GLU A 176 30.02 21.74 14.87
N LEU A 177 30.32 20.82 15.80
CA LEU A 177 29.31 20.03 16.49
C LEU A 177 28.38 20.96 17.26
N ARG A 178 27.08 20.91 16.93
CA ARG A 178 26.03 21.66 17.61
C ARG A 178 24.91 20.75 18.12
N PRO A 179 24.15 21.18 19.14
CA PRO A 179 22.95 20.48 19.57
C PRO A 179 21.97 20.28 18.41
N ALA A 180 21.48 19.05 18.26
CA ALA A 180 20.54 18.68 17.22
C ALA A 180 19.45 17.75 17.77
N VAL A 181 18.26 17.84 17.20
CA VAL A 181 17.10 17.03 17.58
C VAL A 181 16.68 16.20 16.38
N SER A 182 16.51 14.89 16.56
CA SER A 182 15.96 14.02 15.54
C SER A 182 14.44 14.21 15.44
N CYS A 183 13.91 14.24 14.21
CA CYS A 183 12.49 14.22 13.94
C CYS A 183 12.21 13.29 12.78
N VAL A 184 11.30 12.32 12.96
CA VAL A 184 10.89 11.39 11.91
C VAL A 184 9.44 11.63 11.56
N VAL A 185 9.19 11.78 10.25
CA VAL A 185 7.85 11.83 9.67
C VAL A 185 7.63 10.54 8.88
N THR A 186 6.55 9.81 9.16
CA THR A 186 6.23 8.57 8.42
C THR A 186 5.09 8.79 7.43
N LEU A 187 5.41 8.75 6.13
CA LEU A 187 4.44 8.91 5.04
C LEU A 187 4.05 7.56 4.41
N ALA A 188 2.81 7.45 3.94
CA ALA A 188 2.39 6.39 3.04
C ALA A 188 2.53 6.86 1.58
N LEU A 189 3.38 6.18 0.80
CA LEU A 189 3.61 6.43 -0.62
C LEU A 189 2.99 5.30 -1.43
N ASN A 190 2.15 5.64 -2.41
CA ASN A 190 1.59 4.65 -3.31
C ASN A 190 2.20 4.76 -4.72
N PRO A 191 3.30 4.05 -5.00
CA PRO A 191 3.88 4.02 -6.34
C PRO A 191 3.16 3.04 -7.29
N TYR A 192 2.14 2.32 -6.81
CA TYR A 192 1.57 1.18 -7.53
C TYR A 192 0.31 1.58 -8.29
N GLN A 193 0.27 1.21 -9.57
CA GLN A 193 -0.96 1.26 -10.34
C GLN A 193 -1.85 0.05 -10.00
N ALA A 194 -3.14 0.31 -9.76
CA ALA A 194 -4.11 -0.76 -9.59
C ALA A 194 -4.35 -1.48 -10.93
N PHE A 195 -4.41 -2.81 -10.89
CA PHE A 195 -4.75 -3.62 -12.06
C PHE A 195 -6.15 -4.19 -11.89
N THR A 196 -7.05 -3.92 -12.84
CA THR A 196 -8.41 -4.48 -12.87
C THR A 196 -8.53 -5.47 -14.02
N GLY A 197 -8.98 -6.69 -13.72
CA GLY A 197 -9.18 -7.73 -14.73
C GLY A 197 -10.37 -8.63 -14.40
N PRO A 198 -10.79 -9.50 -15.34
CA PRO A 198 -11.89 -10.42 -15.12
C PRO A 198 -11.55 -11.46 -14.03
N LEU A 199 -12.56 -11.88 -13.28
CA LEU A 199 -12.42 -12.96 -12.31
C LEU A 199 -12.17 -14.30 -13.02
N VAL A 200 -11.15 -15.05 -12.58
CA VAL A 200 -10.95 -16.43 -13.02
C VAL A 200 -12.02 -17.31 -12.38
N ARG A 201 -12.86 -17.93 -13.21
CA ARG A 201 -13.95 -18.84 -12.80
C ARG A 201 -13.66 -20.31 -13.05
N THR A 202 -12.79 -20.58 -14.02
CA THR A 202 -12.52 -21.91 -14.52
C THR A 202 -11.02 -22.08 -14.70
N ARG A 203 -10.47 -23.19 -14.19
CA ARG A 203 -9.08 -23.60 -14.44
C ARG A 203 -9.09 -24.99 -15.06
N GLU A 204 -8.47 -25.10 -16.23
CA GLU A 204 -8.19 -26.38 -16.88
C GLU A 204 -6.76 -26.80 -16.54
N LEU A 205 -6.59 -28.02 -16.05
CA LEU A 205 -5.30 -28.67 -15.90
C LEU A 205 -5.26 -29.85 -16.87
N ARG A 206 -4.30 -29.83 -17.80
CA ARG A 206 -4.06 -30.94 -18.71
C ARG A 206 -2.82 -31.72 -18.29
N LEU A 207 -2.94 -33.02 -18.19
CA LEU A 207 -1.88 -33.95 -17.86
C LEU A 207 -1.63 -34.86 -19.07
N GLY A 208 -0.37 -34.98 -19.49
CA GLY A 208 -0.01 -35.82 -20.64
C GLY A 208 1.48 -35.82 -20.89
N GLN A 209 1.92 -36.63 -21.86
CA GLN A 209 3.31 -36.65 -22.27
C GLN A 209 3.61 -35.42 -23.13
N ALA A 210 4.66 -34.67 -22.79
CA ALA A 210 5.12 -33.56 -23.62
C ALA A 210 5.56 -34.08 -25.00
N ALA A 211 5.07 -33.45 -26.07
CA ALA A 211 5.48 -33.77 -27.43
C ALA A 211 6.93 -33.32 -27.73
N ALA A 212 7.45 -32.35 -26.96
CA ALA A 212 8.83 -31.87 -27.01
C ALA A 212 9.21 -31.16 -25.68
N LEU A 213 10.50 -31.06 -25.37
CA LEU A 213 11.05 -30.28 -24.24
C LEU A 213 11.27 -28.80 -24.65
N PRO A 214 11.55 -27.89 -23.70
CA PRO A 214 10.66 -27.24 -22.73
C PRO A 214 10.02 -25.93 -23.23
N LEU A 215 10.15 -25.58 -24.52
CA LEU A 215 9.67 -24.27 -25.02
C LEU A 215 8.20 -24.26 -25.49
N PHE A 216 7.57 -25.43 -25.64
CA PHE A 216 6.20 -25.53 -26.14
C PHE A 216 5.36 -26.48 -25.28
N GLU A 217 4.31 -25.91 -24.69
CA GLU A 217 3.23 -26.63 -24.00
C GLU A 217 2.33 -27.34 -25.01
N ARG A 218 2.85 -28.39 -25.66
CA ARG A 218 2.03 -29.27 -26.48
C ARG A 218 2.12 -30.68 -25.93
N LEU A 219 1.02 -31.15 -25.35
CA LEU A 219 0.87 -32.54 -24.92
C LEU A 219 0.52 -33.41 -26.13
N LEU A 220 1.06 -34.63 -26.17
CA LEU A 220 0.58 -35.68 -27.06
C LEU A 220 -0.84 -36.08 -26.63
N GLN A 221 -1.68 -36.43 -27.61
CA GLN A 221 -3.04 -36.88 -27.36
C GLN A 221 -3.10 -38.41 -27.21
N PRO A 222 -3.97 -38.95 -26.34
CA PRO A 222 -4.89 -38.22 -25.46
C PRO A 222 -4.19 -37.66 -24.21
N ALA A 223 -4.50 -36.39 -23.87
CA ALA A 223 -4.18 -35.79 -22.58
C ALA A 223 -5.41 -35.82 -21.68
N GLU A 224 -5.23 -36.16 -20.41
CA GLU A 224 -6.28 -36.10 -19.41
C GLU A 224 -6.52 -34.64 -19.02
N ALA A 225 -7.78 -34.21 -18.98
CA ALA A 225 -8.15 -32.85 -18.62
C ALA A 225 -8.99 -32.86 -17.33
N LEU A 226 -8.52 -32.14 -16.33
CA LEU A 226 -9.20 -31.93 -15.07
C LEU A 226 -9.52 -30.45 -14.88
N TRP A 227 -10.73 -30.17 -14.44
CA TRP A 227 -11.26 -28.85 -14.26
C TRP A 227 -11.41 -28.53 -12.78
N ALA A 228 -11.11 -27.28 -12.43
CA ALA A 228 -11.54 -26.68 -11.18
C ALA A 228 -12.44 -25.49 -11.48
N VAL A 229 -13.61 -25.46 -10.85
CA VAL A 229 -14.65 -24.45 -11.08
C VAL A 229 -14.95 -23.72 -9.79
N GLY A 230 -15.10 -22.40 -9.88
CA GLY A 230 -15.36 -21.52 -8.75
C GLY A 230 -16.65 -20.73 -8.95
N GLY A 231 -17.59 -20.90 -8.02
CA GLY A 231 -18.89 -20.24 -8.02
C GLY A 231 -19.15 -19.45 -6.75
N ALA A 232 -20.20 -18.62 -6.79
CA ALA A 232 -20.76 -17.97 -5.62
C ALA A 232 -22.26 -18.22 -5.52
N LEU A 233 -22.73 -18.48 -4.30
CA LEU A 233 -24.14 -18.47 -3.96
C LEU A 233 -24.62 -17.02 -3.89
N ARG A 234 -25.74 -16.71 -4.55
CA ARG A 234 -26.39 -15.41 -4.56
C ARG A 234 -27.76 -15.56 -3.92
N GLY A 235 -28.10 -14.69 -2.97
CA GLY A 235 -29.34 -14.77 -2.20
C GLY A 235 -29.30 -13.89 -0.94
N ALA A 236 -30.46 -13.71 -0.29
CA ALA A 236 -30.59 -12.94 0.93
C ALA A 236 -30.50 -13.84 2.17
N GLY A 237 -29.36 -13.87 2.85
CA GLY A 237 -29.19 -14.57 4.12
C GLY A 237 -27.73 -14.96 4.39
N PRO A 238 -27.38 -15.33 5.65
CA PRO A 238 -26.08 -15.90 5.94
C PRO A 238 -25.96 -17.28 5.29
N PHE A 239 -24.86 -17.51 4.55
CA PHE A 239 -24.55 -18.84 3.98
C PHE A 239 -23.96 -19.81 5.02
N ALA A 240 -23.83 -19.36 6.27
CA ALA A 240 -23.38 -20.18 7.38
C ALA A 240 -24.38 -21.31 7.66
N GLY A 241 -23.88 -22.56 7.70
CA GLY A 241 -24.71 -23.75 7.93
C GLY A 241 -25.30 -24.37 6.67
N LEU A 242 -25.07 -23.80 5.48
CA LEU A 242 -25.41 -24.45 4.21
C LEU A 242 -24.46 -25.59 3.90
N ARG A 243 -25.03 -26.74 3.51
CA ARG A 243 -24.28 -27.87 2.98
C ARG A 243 -24.45 -27.92 1.47
N LEU A 244 -23.36 -27.69 0.75
CA LEU A 244 -23.28 -27.88 -0.69
C LEU A 244 -22.69 -29.27 -0.98
N THR A 245 -23.38 -30.08 -1.78
CA THR A 245 -22.92 -31.43 -2.14
C THR A 245 -22.92 -31.60 -3.64
N LEU A 246 -21.82 -32.12 -4.19
CA LEU A 246 -21.75 -32.62 -5.55
C LEU A 246 -22.31 -34.05 -5.59
N VAL A 247 -23.52 -34.21 -6.11
CA VAL A 247 -24.32 -35.45 -5.99
C VAL A 247 -23.61 -36.63 -6.62
N GLU A 248 -23.06 -36.47 -7.83
CA GLU A 248 -22.45 -37.55 -8.60
C GLU A 248 -21.23 -38.17 -7.92
N ARG A 249 -20.60 -37.43 -7.00
CA ARG A 249 -19.41 -37.88 -6.26
C ARG A 249 -19.64 -38.01 -4.76
N GLY A 250 -20.82 -37.67 -4.27
CA GLY A 250 -21.11 -37.57 -2.84
C GLY A 250 -20.18 -36.62 -2.10
N LEU A 251 -19.61 -35.63 -2.79
CA LEU A 251 -18.56 -34.77 -2.24
C LEU A 251 -19.18 -33.52 -1.62
N THR A 252 -19.02 -33.35 -0.31
CA THR A 252 -19.37 -32.10 0.37
C THR A 252 -18.37 -31.02 -0.01
N VAL A 253 -18.87 -29.93 -0.58
CA VAL A 253 -18.10 -28.78 -1.03
C VAL A 253 -18.12 -27.73 0.08
N PRO A 254 -16.95 -27.33 0.62
CA PRO A 254 -16.88 -26.25 1.59
C PRO A 254 -17.40 -24.95 0.97
N VAL A 255 -18.32 -24.30 1.67
CA VAL A 255 -18.81 -22.96 1.34
C VAL A 255 -18.25 -21.98 2.36
N SER A 256 -17.61 -20.91 1.89
CA SER A 256 -17.11 -19.86 2.76
C SER A 256 -18.26 -18.99 3.30
N ALA A 257 -17.99 -18.20 4.35
CA ALA A 257 -19.01 -17.34 4.98
C ALA A 257 -19.63 -16.33 4.00
N ASP A 258 -18.91 -15.95 2.94
CA ASP A 258 -19.35 -15.08 1.86
C ASP A 258 -19.99 -15.84 0.67
N GLY A 259 -20.36 -17.12 0.87
CA GLY A 259 -21.14 -17.91 -0.08
C GLY A 259 -20.33 -18.49 -1.24
N ARG A 260 -19.01 -18.48 -1.19
CA ARG A 260 -18.17 -18.97 -2.30
C ARG A 260 -17.78 -20.42 -2.12
N TYR A 261 -17.58 -21.10 -3.24
CA TYR A 261 -17.17 -22.48 -3.24
C TYR A 261 -16.27 -22.80 -4.44
N VAL A 262 -15.44 -23.83 -4.31
CA VAL A 262 -14.59 -24.34 -5.38
C VAL A 262 -14.71 -25.85 -5.42
N ILE A 263 -14.88 -26.38 -6.63
CA ILE A 263 -14.95 -27.82 -6.88
C ILE A 263 -13.81 -28.17 -7.84
N GLY A 264 -12.90 -29.01 -7.36
CA GLY A 264 -11.75 -29.47 -8.15
C GLY A 264 -11.98 -30.85 -8.75
N ASN A 265 -11.03 -31.26 -9.60
CA ASN A 265 -10.93 -32.60 -10.17
C ASN A 265 -12.13 -33.01 -11.04
N LEU A 266 -12.86 -32.05 -11.65
CA LEU A 266 -14.01 -32.35 -12.51
C LEU A 266 -13.56 -32.72 -13.92
N GLU A 267 -14.27 -33.65 -14.55
CA GLU A 267 -14.16 -33.91 -15.99
C GLU A 267 -15.19 -33.07 -16.74
N GLU A 268 -15.03 -32.93 -18.06
CA GLU A 268 -16.04 -32.29 -18.92
C GLU A 268 -17.37 -33.04 -18.83
N GLY A 269 -18.46 -32.33 -18.53
CA GLY A 269 -19.77 -32.95 -18.38
C GLY A 269 -20.76 -32.16 -17.52
N GLU A 270 -21.90 -32.80 -17.28
CA GLU A 270 -23.00 -32.28 -16.46
C GLU A 270 -22.89 -32.83 -15.03
N TYR A 271 -23.05 -31.94 -14.05
CA TYR A 271 -23.08 -32.30 -12.63
C TYR A 271 -24.26 -31.65 -11.92
N THR A 272 -24.63 -32.21 -10.77
CA THR A 272 -25.73 -31.75 -9.94
C THR A 272 -25.18 -31.32 -8.58
N LEU A 273 -25.42 -30.06 -8.25
CA LEU A 273 -25.18 -29.51 -6.94
C LEU A 273 -26.46 -29.53 -6.12
N GLU A 274 -26.39 -30.12 -4.94
CA GLU A 274 -27.47 -30.13 -3.95
C GLU A 274 -27.12 -29.18 -2.81
N LEU A 275 -28.02 -28.23 -2.57
CA LEU A 275 -27.94 -27.28 -1.47
C LEU A 275 -28.94 -27.69 -0.40
N GLU A 276 -28.44 -27.97 0.80
CA GLU A 276 -29.26 -28.29 1.97
C GLU A 276 -29.04 -27.21 3.04
N ALA A 277 -30.12 -26.55 3.43
CA ALA A 277 -30.16 -25.62 4.56
C ALA A 277 -30.84 -26.31 5.77
N GLU A 278 -30.40 -25.97 6.98
CA GLU A 278 -30.91 -26.59 8.20
C GLU A 278 -32.44 -26.41 8.32
N GLY A 279 -33.17 -27.53 8.29
CA GLY A 279 -34.63 -27.56 8.36
C GLY A 279 -35.39 -27.28 7.04
N GLN A 280 -34.70 -27.11 5.91
CA GLN A 280 -35.34 -26.91 4.59
C GLN A 280 -35.17 -28.14 3.67
N LYS A 281 -36.02 -28.23 2.64
CA LYS A 281 -35.88 -29.27 1.61
C LYS A 281 -34.65 -28.99 0.74
N PRO A 282 -33.86 -30.02 0.38
CA PRO A 282 -32.69 -29.84 -0.46
C PRO A 282 -33.08 -29.33 -1.86
N GLN A 283 -32.38 -28.30 -2.34
CA GLN A 283 -32.52 -27.76 -3.69
C GLN A 283 -31.44 -28.32 -4.60
N ARG A 284 -31.81 -28.78 -5.80
CA ARG A 284 -30.86 -29.30 -6.80
C ARG A 284 -30.69 -28.34 -7.96
N ARG A 285 -29.45 -28.10 -8.35
CA ARG A 285 -29.05 -27.23 -9.46
C ARG A 285 -28.07 -27.97 -10.35
N ARG A 286 -28.29 -27.94 -11.66
CA ARG A 286 -27.37 -28.53 -12.64
C ARG A 286 -26.32 -27.51 -13.05
N ILE A 287 -25.09 -27.97 -13.24
CA ILE A 287 -23.97 -27.21 -13.77
C ILE A 287 -23.31 -27.98 -14.90
N THR A 288 -22.86 -27.25 -15.92
CA THR A 288 -22.08 -27.79 -17.04
C THR A 288 -20.62 -27.39 -16.86
N VAL A 289 -19.69 -28.33 -17.09
CA VAL A 289 -18.25 -28.07 -17.04
C VAL A 289 -17.66 -28.33 -18.43
N PRO A 290 -16.99 -27.35 -19.07
CA PRO A 290 -16.80 -25.96 -18.65
C PRO A 290 -18.01 -25.04 -18.95
N SER A 291 -18.19 -23.98 -18.15
CA SER A 291 -19.21 -22.94 -18.30
C SER A 291 -18.60 -21.55 -18.01
N PRO A 292 -19.13 -20.45 -18.58
CA PRO A 292 -18.70 -19.08 -18.27
C PRO A 292 -18.97 -18.65 -16.82
N SER A 293 -19.96 -19.27 -16.16
CA SER A 293 -20.35 -18.96 -14.79
C SER A 293 -20.80 -20.21 -14.05
N TYR A 294 -20.56 -20.20 -12.75
CA TYR A 294 -21.01 -21.19 -11.78
C TYR A 294 -21.69 -20.51 -10.59
N ASP A 295 -22.15 -19.28 -10.75
CA ASP A 295 -22.91 -18.61 -9.68
C ASP A 295 -24.31 -19.24 -9.59
N ILE A 296 -24.80 -19.48 -8.37
CA ILE A 296 -26.08 -20.15 -8.10
C ILE A 296 -26.98 -19.20 -7.30
N GLU A 297 -28.19 -18.96 -7.79
CA GLU A 297 -29.25 -18.27 -7.04
C GLU A 297 -29.93 -19.26 -6.07
N VAL A 298 -29.94 -18.91 -4.78
CA VAL A 298 -30.45 -19.71 -3.65
C VAL A 298 -31.69 -19.06 -3.04
#